data_AF-A0A060C5F9-F1
#
_entry.id   AF-A0A060C5F9-F1
#
_cell.length_a   1.000
_cell.length_b   1.000
_cell.length_c   1.000
_cell.angle_alpha   90.00
_cell.angle_beta   90.00
_cell.angle_gamma   90.00
#
_symmetry.space_group_name_H-M   'P 1'
#
loop_
_entity.id
_entity.type
_entity.pdbx_description
1 polymer ?
#
loop_
_entity_poly.entity_id
_entity_poly.type
_entity_poly.pdbx_seq_one_letter_code
_entity_poly.pdbx_strand_id
1 'polypeptide(L)'
;FDKKYSPEVMAEFRKGYNKTFREILPEIVHRLAPQTAYTQSSPDTANWGSAKSLAYGDSHYWGLWHGREPFEVLGQKNSPLHERIRISGVP
;
A
#
# COMPACT_ATOMS: atom_id res chain seq x y z
N PHE A 1 -6.35 -7.69 15.83
CA PHE A 1 -4.94 -8.02 15.55
C PHE A 1 -4.24 -8.16 16.88
N ASP A 2 -4.15 -9.39 17.37
CA ASP A 2 -3.27 -9.69 18.49
C ASP A 2 -1.89 -9.16 18.16
N LYS A 3 -1.35 -8.31 19.04
CA LYS A 3 0.00 -7.77 18.94
C LYS A 3 0.97 -8.93 19.17
N LYS A 4 1.24 -9.69 18.10
CA LYS A 4 2.03 -10.92 18.12
C LYS A 4 3.51 -10.68 18.47
N TYR A 5 3.93 -9.42 18.50
CA TYR A 5 5.30 -8.99 18.76
C TYR A 5 5.33 -7.90 19.83
N SER A 6 6.41 -7.87 20.61
CA SER A 6 6.60 -6.85 21.64
C SER A 6 6.77 -5.45 21.02
N PRO A 7 6.55 -4.38 21.80
CA PRO A 7 6.78 -3.01 21.33
C PRO A 7 8.19 -2.80 20.77
N GLU A 8 9.21 -3.43 21.37
CA GLU A 8 10.61 -3.34 20.96
C GLU A 8 10.83 -3.98 19.58
N VAL A 9 10.28 -5.18 19.36
CA VAL A 9 10.34 -5.85 18.04
C VAL A 9 9.64 -5.00 16.98
N MET A 10 8.47 -4.43 17.29
CA MET A 10 7.77 -3.55 16.37
C MET A 10 8.54 -2.27 16.07
N ALA A 11 9.30 -1.73 17.04
CA ALA A 11 10.17 -0.58 16.83
C ALA A 11 11.31 -0.91 15.87
N GLU A 12 11.97 -2.07 16.04
CA GLU A 12 13.03 -2.52 15.14
C GLU A 12 12.51 -2.77 13.72
N PHE A 13 11.32 -3.35 13.55
CA PHE A 13 10.70 -3.48 12.22
C PHE A 13 10.44 -2.13 11.55
N ARG A 14 9.94 -1.13 12.29
CA ARG A 14 9.73 0.22 11.74
C ARG A 14 11.05 0.88 11.37
N LYS A 15 12.08 0.71 12.20
CA LYS A 15 13.43 1.23 11.93
C LYS A 15 14.01 0.60 10.67
N GLY A 16 13.93 -0.72 10.51
CA GLY A 16 14.39 -1.43 9.32
C GLY A 16 13.63 -1.02 8.06
N TYR A 17 12.31 -0.83 8.16
CA TYR A 17 11.49 -0.33 7.06
C TYR A 17 11.94 1.07 6.62
N ASN A 18 12.06 2.02 7.56
CA ASN A 18 12.52 3.38 7.25
C ASN A 18 13.90 3.36 6.61
N LYS A 19 14.85 2.61 7.20
CA LYS A 19 16.22 2.54 6.68
C LYS A 19 16.27 2.03 5.25
N THR A 20 15.47 1.01 4.95
CA THR A 20 15.49 0.37 3.63
C THR A 20 14.74 1.20 2.59
N PHE A 21 13.47 1.51 2.85
CA PHE A 21 12.55 2.04 1.85
C PHE A 21 12.47 3.57 1.81
N ARG A 22 12.91 4.27 2.86
CA ARG A 22 12.92 5.75 2.91
C ARG A 22 14.31 6.37 2.81
N GLU A 23 15.37 5.61 3.04
CA GLU A 23 16.75 6.11 2.96
C GLU A 23 17.53 5.41 1.84
N ILE A 24 17.85 4.12 2.00
CA ILE A 24 18.81 3.42 1.10
C ILE A 24 18.31 3.37 -0.35
N LEU A 25 17.09 2.88 -0.57
CA LEU A 25 16.56 2.74 -1.92
C LEU A 25 16.39 4.07 -2.66
N PRO A 26 15.76 5.13 -2.09
CA PRO A 26 15.67 6.40 -2.77
C PRO A 26 17.03 7.04 -3.03
N GLU A 27 18.01 6.91 -2.14
CA GLU A 27 19.38 7.38 -2.38
C GLU A 27 20.03 6.68 -3.58
N ILE A 28 19.85 5.36 -3.70
CA ILE A 28 20.36 4.60 -4.84
C ILE A 28 19.68 5.04 -6.14
N VAL A 29 18.36 5.20 -6.14
CA VAL A 29 17.62 5.67 -7.33
C VAL A 29 18.05 7.07 -7.72
N HIS A 30 18.18 7.99 -6.76
CA HIS A 30 18.63 9.35 -7.02
C HIS A 30 20.03 9.37 -7.66
N ARG A 31 20.94 8.51 -7.19
CA ARG A 31 22.31 8.42 -7.70
C ARG A 31 22.39 7.78 -9.09
N LEU A 32 21.63 6.72 -9.34
CA LEU A 32 21.76 5.90 -10.57
C LEU A 32 20.77 6.28 -11.66
N ALA A 33 19.61 6.83 -11.30
CA ALA A 33 18.52 7.16 -12.19
C ALA A 33 17.78 8.44 -11.72
N PRO A 34 18.44 9.61 -11.67
CA PRO A 34 17.90 10.84 -11.07
C PRO A 34 16.60 11.34 -11.69
N GLN A 35 16.29 10.94 -12.93
CA GLN A 35 15.06 11.30 -13.64
C GLN A 35 13.89 10.33 -13.37
N THR A 36 14.12 9.26 -12.60
CA THR A 36 13.10 8.27 -12.26
C THR A 36 12.48 8.62 -10.91
N ALA A 37 11.16 8.80 -10.88
CA ALA A 37 10.42 9.00 -9.64
C ALA A 37 10.43 7.72 -8.78
N TYR A 38 10.50 7.87 -7.47
CA TYR A 38 10.51 6.77 -6.50
C TYR A 38 9.39 6.96 -5.46
N THR A 39 8.71 5.87 -5.13
CA THR A 39 7.81 5.78 -3.97
C THR A 39 8.27 4.65 -3.05
N GLN A 40 8.10 4.83 -1.74
CA GLN A 40 8.55 3.87 -0.73
C GLN A 40 7.68 2.61 -0.62
N SER A 41 6.42 2.69 -1.07
CA SER A 41 5.48 1.56 -1.06
C SER A 41 4.29 1.84 -1.99
N SER A 42 3.50 0.79 -2.20
CA SER A 42 2.21 0.81 -2.90
C SER A 42 1.24 -0.12 -2.13
N PRO A 43 0.11 0.38 -1.61
CA PRO A 43 -0.24 1.79 -1.53
C PRO A 43 0.72 2.55 -0.61
N ASP A 44 1.06 3.79 -0.96
CA ASP A 44 1.85 4.65 -0.05
C ASP A 44 0.97 5.21 1.07
N THR A 45 -0.27 5.60 0.76
CA THR A 45 -1.17 6.26 1.71
C THR A 45 -2.55 5.59 1.81
N ALA A 46 -3.09 5.06 0.71
CA ALA A 46 -4.42 4.48 0.72
C ALA A 46 -4.48 3.17 1.53
N ASN A 47 -5.64 2.91 2.12
CA ASN A 47 -5.95 1.65 2.78
C ASN A 47 -7.43 1.34 2.54
N TRP A 48 -7.73 0.18 1.95
CA TRP A 48 -9.11 -0.23 1.63
C TRP A 48 -10.03 -0.31 2.85
N GLY A 49 -9.48 -0.56 4.05
CA GLY A 49 -10.24 -0.52 5.31
C GLY A 49 -10.59 0.89 5.79
N SER A 50 -10.08 1.94 5.14
CA SER A 50 -10.34 3.35 5.45
C SER A 50 -10.84 4.09 4.21
N ALA A 51 -12.15 4.29 4.13
CA ALA A 51 -12.77 4.99 3.00
C ALA A 51 -12.19 6.40 2.79
N LYS A 52 -11.76 7.07 3.87
CA LYS A 52 -11.14 8.40 3.78
C LYS A 52 -9.75 8.36 3.13
N SER A 53 -8.96 7.31 3.34
CA SER A 53 -7.61 7.25 2.76
C SER A 53 -7.60 6.81 1.29
N LEU A 54 -8.68 6.20 0.79
CA LEU A 54 -8.81 5.80 -0.62
C LEU A 54 -8.71 6.97 -1.62
N ALA A 55 -8.97 8.19 -1.17
CA ALA A 55 -8.88 9.39 -1.98
C ALA A 55 -7.43 9.88 -2.19
N TYR A 56 -6.43 9.26 -1.55
CA TYR A 56 -5.04 9.73 -1.56
C TYR A 56 -4.09 8.66 -2.10
N GLY A 57 -3.33 9.01 -3.15
CA GLY A 57 -2.34 8.13 -3.76
C GLY A 57 -2.95 6.96 -4.52
N ASP A 58 -2.15 5.90 -4.68
CA ASP A 58 -2.56 4.65 -5.28
C ASP A 58 -3.29 3.75 -4.28
N SER A 59 -4.23 2.92 -4.75
CA SER A 59 -4.98 1.99 -3.91
C SER A 59 -4.89 0.55 -4.36
N HIS A 60 -4.63 -0.33 -3.38
CA HIS A 60 -4.87 -1.76 -3.47
C HIS A 60 -6.25 -2.07 -2.89
N TYR A 61 -7.27 -2.07 -3.75
CA TYR A 61 -8.65 -2.24 -3.30
C TYR A 61 -9.01 -3.72 -3.15
N TRP A 62 -8.91 -4.20 -1.91
CA TRP A 62 -9.20 -5.58 -1.54
C TRP A 62 -10.61 -5.80 -0.98
N GLY A 63 -11.43 -4.76 -0.90
CA GLY A 63 -12.81 -4.83 -0.41
C GLY A 63 -13.66 -5.81 -1.23
N LEU A 64 -13.47 -5.84 -2.55
CA LEU A 64 -14.18 -6.74 -3.45
C LEU A 64 -14.00 -8.22 -3.11
N TRP A 65 -12.75 -8.66 -2.91
CA TRP A 65 -12.45 -10.06 -2.64
C TRP A 65 -12.35 -10.38 -1.15
N HIS A 66 -11.38 -9.79 -0.45
CA HIS A 66 -11.15 -10.05 0.97
C HIS A 66 -12.25 -9.46 1.85
N GLY A 67 -12.78 -8.30 1.47
CA GLY A 67 -13.94 -7.67 2.14
C GLY A 67 -15.28 -8.25 1.72
N ARG A 68 -15.32 -9.11 0.69
CA ARG A 68 -16.53 -9.74 0.12
C ARG A 68 -17.60 -8.73 -0.31
N GLU A 69 -17.19 -7.55 -0.74
CA GLU A 69 -18.10 -6.57 -1.30
C GLU A 69 -18.57 -7.00 -2.70
N PRO A 70 -19.75 -6.56 -3.14
CA PRO A 70 -20.27 -6.87 -4.47
C PRO A 70 -19.51 -6.08 -5.56
N PHE A 71 -19.52 -6.55 -6.82
CA PHE A 71 -18.76 -5.95 -7.93
C PHE A 71 -19.13 -4.49 -8.22
N GLU A 72 -20.37 -4.11 -7.94
CA GLU A 72 -20.92 -2.77 -8.10
C GLU A 72 -20.16 -1.72 -7.28
N VAL A 73 -19.44 -2.13 -6.23
CA VAL A 73 -18.64 -1.23 -5.39
C VAL A 73 -17.55 -0.50 -6.17
N LEU A 74 -17.06 -1.08 -7.26
CA LEU A 74 -16.05 -0.45 -8.13
C LEU A 74 -16.56 0.83 -8.79
N GLY A 75 -17.87 0.94 -9.05
CA GLY A 75 -18.48 2.17 -9.58
C GLY A 75 -18.79 3.23 -8.52
N GLN A 76 -18.65 2.90 -7.23
CA GLN A 76 -19.03 3.76 -6.11
C GLN A 76 -17.81 4.31 -5.35
N LYS A 77 -16.66 3.63 -5.42
CA LYS A 77 -15.45 4.01 -4.68
C LYS A 77 -14.58 4.92 -5.54
N ASN A 78 -14.44 6.17 -5.09
CA ASN A 78 -13.60 7.16 -5.74
C ASN A 78 -12.16 7.03 -5.23
N SER A 79 -11.35 6.20 -5.88
CA SER A 79 -9.89 6.34 -5.80
C SER A 79 -9.40 7.00 -7.08
N PRO A 80 -8.56 8.05 -6.99
CA PRO A 80 -8.01 8.70 -8.18
C PRO A 80 -7.11 7.78 -9.00
N LEU A 81 -6.56 6.71 -8.38
CA LEU A 81 -5.78 5.69 -9.06
C LEU A 81 -5.93 4.31 -8.36
N HIS A 82 -6.54 3.34 -9.03
CA HIS A 82 -6.53 1.94 -8.60
C HIS A 82 -5.33 1.22 -9.23
N GLU A 83 -4.28 0.95 -8.44
CA GLU A 83 -3.13 0.18 -8.94
C GLU A 83 -3.42 -1.34 -8.96
N ARG A 84 -4.14 -1.85 -7.95
CA ARG A 84 -4.57 -3.26 -7.93
C ARG A 84 -6.01 -3.45 -7.46
N ILE A 85 -6.73 -4.28 -8.20
CA ILE A 85 -7.98 -4.94 -7.82
C ILE A 85 -7.75 -6.43 -8.03
N ARG A 86 -8.00 -7.29 -7.03
CA ARG A 86 -7.90 -8.75 -7.22
C ARG A 86 -9.27 -9.38 -7.26
N ILE A 87 -9.43 -10.25 -8.25
CA ILE A 87 -10.53 -11.21 -8.38
C ILE A 87 -9.85 -12.56 -8.64
N SER A 88 -10.26 -13.62 -7.96
CA SER A 88 -9.71 -14.96 -8.21
C SER A 88 -10.77 -15.79 -8.95
N GLY A 89 -10.39 -16.40 -10.08
CA GLY A 89 -11.19 -17.38 -10.81
C GLY A 89 -10.65 -18.81 -10.59
N VAL A 90 -11.45 -19.80 -10.96
CA VAL A 90 -10.99 -21.20 -11.11
C VAL A 90 -10.23 -21.30 -12.45
N PRO A 91 -9.11 -22.06 -12.55
CA PRO A 91 -8.23 -22.03 -13.73
C PRO A 91 -8.92 -22.29 -15.07
#